data_AF-D8TD05-F1
#
_entry.id   AF-D8TD05-F1
#
_cell.length_a   1.000
_cell.length_b   1.000
_cell.length_c   1.000
_cell.angle_alpha   90.00
_cell.angle_beta   90.00
_cell.angle_gamma   90.00
#
_symmetry.space_group_name_H-M   'P 1'
#
loop_
_entity.id
_entity.type
_entity.pdbx_description
1 polymer ?
#
loop_
_entity_poly.entity_id
_entity_poly.type
_entity_poly.pdbx_seq_one_letter_code
_entity_poly.pdbx_strand_id
1 'polypeptide(L)' 'TMCEWNPEWDSLSPEGVKYICLDSLQVLNSKTLEPVAKDGVTIGEVCMRGNMVFKGYLNNPEATLES' A
#
# COMPACT_ATOMS: atom_id res chain seq x y z
N THR A 1 3.87 -21.98 4.19
CA THR A 1 3.04 -20.78 4.44
C THR A 1 2.50 -20.31 3.11
N MET A 2 1.32 -20.80 2.75
CA MET A 2 0.64 -20.50 1.49
C MET A 2 -0.35 -19.37 1.78
N CYS A 3 -0.36 -18.31 0.98
CA CYS A 3 -1.36 -17.26 1.09
C CYS A 3 -2.67 -17.79 0.49
N GLU A 4 -3.42 -18.56 1.27
CA GLU A 4 -4.76 -19.02 0.93
C GLU A 4 -5.78 -18.18 1.69
N TRP A 5 -6.92 -17.89 1.05
CA TRP A 5 -8.02 -17.15 1.65
C TRP A 5 -8.59 -17.93 2.84
N ASN A 6 -8.72 -17.30 4.02
CA ASN A 6 -9.40 -17.92 5.14
C ASN A 6 -10.90 -17.56 5.10
N PRO A 7 -11.81 -18.52 4.88
CA PRO A 7 -13.25 -18.25 4.79
C PRO A 7 -13.88 -17.66 6.07
N GLU A 8 -13.21 -17.74 7.22
CA GLU A 8 -13.68 -17.09 8.46
C GLU A 8 -13.59 -15.55 8.39
N TRP A 9 -12.82 -15.00 7.46
CA TRP A 9 -12.68 -13.55 7.28
C TRP A 9 -13.89 -12.89 6.62
N ASP A 10 -14.75 -13.64 5.93
CA ASP A 10 -16.00 -13.13 5.35
C ASP A 10 -16.96 -12.55 6.42
N SER A 11 -16.83 -13.00 7.67
CA SER A 11 -17.64 -12.54 8.79
C SER A 11 -17.01 -11.40 9.60
N LEU A 12 -15.76 -11.04 9.31
CA LEU A 12 -15.04 -9.96 9.97
C LEU A 12 -15.14 -8.67 9.14
N SER A 13 -15.02 -7.51 9.79
CA SER A 13 -14.80 -6.27 9.04
C SER A 13 -13.54 -6.42 8.19
N PRO A 14 -13.52 -6.00 6.92
CA PRO A 14 -12.38 -6.16 6.03
C PRO A 14 -11.19 -5.35 6.55
N GLU A 15 -10.36 -5.98 7.37
CA GLU A 15 -9.10 -5.47 7.86
C GLU A 15 -7.97 -6.04 7.01
N GLY A 16 -7.05 -5.18 6.55
CA GLY A 16 -5.93 -5.61 5.72
C GLY A 16 -4.97 -6.53 6.49
N VAL A 17 -4.48 -7.58 5.82
CA VAL A 17 -3.44 -8.45 6.37
C VAL A 17 -2.07 -7.81 6.17
N LYS A 18 -1.33 -7.58 7.27
CA LYS A 18 0.00 -6.97 7.19
C LYS A 18 1.01 -7.91 6.53
N TYR A 19 1.69 -7.41 5.48
CA TYR A 19 2.87 -8.07 4.94
C TYR A 19 4.08 -7.89 5.86
N ILE A 20 4.72 -8.99 6.26
CA ILE A 20 5.83 -9.00 7.22
C ILE A 20 7.00 -8.12 6.75
N CYS A 21 7.26 -8.10 5.44
CA CYS A 21 8.36 -7.35 4.85
C CYS A 21 7.99 -5.89 4.47
N LEU A 22 6.77 -5.46 4.77
CA LEU A 22 6.28 -4.11 4.53
C LEU A 22 6.28 -3.32 5.85
N ASP A 23 6.97 -2.19 5.85
CA ASP A 23 7.11 -1.35 7.05
C ASP A 23 5.84 -0.52 7.27
N SER A 24 5.43 0.23 6.23
CA SER A 24 4.30 1.15 6.29
C SER A 24 3.46 1.09 5.00
N LEU A 25 2.14 1.08 5.17
CA LEU A 25 1.13 1.18 4.11
C LEU A 25 0.17 2.32 4.48
N GLN A 26 0.07 3.34 3.64
CA GLN A 26 -0.81 4.48 3.88
C GLN A 26 -1.52 4.91 2.60
N VAL A 27 -2.70 5.49 2.76
CA VAL A 27 -3.41 6.15 1.66
C VAL A 27 -3.15 7.65 1.77
N LEU A 28 -2.53 8.25 0.76
CA LEU A 28 -2.18 9.66 0.72
C LEU A 28 -3.02 10.40 -0.32
N ASN A 29 -3.25 11.69 -0.11
CA ASN A 29 -3.83 12.54 -1.13
C ASN A 29 -2.78 12.84 -2.21
N SER A 30 -3.09 12.59 -3.48
CA SER A 30 -2.17 12.77 -4.61
C SER A 30 -1.61 14.19 -4.74
N LYS A 31 -2.35 15.21 -4.28
CA LYS A 31 -1.95 16.62 -4.41
C LYS A 31 -1.20 17.14 -3.18
N THR A 32 -1.59 16.71 -1.98
CA THR A 32 -0.99 17.24 -0.74
C THR A 32 0.04 16.29 -0.13
N LEU A 33 0.07 15.03 -0.57
CA LEU A 33 0.87 13.94 0.00
C LEU A 33 0.59 13.69 1.49
N GLU A 34 -0.55 14.19 1.98
CA GLU A 34 -0.99 14.00 3.35
C GLU A 34 -1.88 12.77 3.48
N PRO A 35 -1.85 12.08 4.64
CA PRO A 35 -2.70 10.92 4.87
C PRO A 35 -4.18 11.29 4.83
N VAL A 36 -4.96 10.50 4.08
CA VAL A 36 -6.42 10.67 4.03
C VAL A 36 -7.09 10.08 5.28
N ALA A 37 -8.33 10.49 5.52
CA ALA A 37 -9.14 9.92 6.58
C ALA A 37 -9.33 8.40 6.40
N LYS A 38 -9.24 7.64 7.48
CA LYS A 38 -9.42 6.18 7.50
C LYS A 38 -10.91 5.80 7.57
N ASP A 39 -11.73 6.42 6.73
CA ASP A 39 -13.19 6.27 6.72
C ASP A 39 -13.68 5.21 5.71
N GLY A 40 -12.79 4.66 4.89
CA GLY A 40 -13.13 3.66 3.86
C GLY A 40 -13.89 4.23 2.67
N VAL A 41 -14.11 5.55 2.63
CA VAL A 41 -14.84 6.26 1.58
C VAL A 41 -13.92 7.24 0.85
N THR A 42 -12.99 7.86 1.59
CA THR A 42 -12.06 8.84 1.03
C THR A 42 -11.04 8.14 0.13
N ILE A 43 -11.04 8.54 -1.15
CA ILE A 43 -10.14 8.02 -2.17
C ILE A 43 -8.80 8.76 -2.09
N GLY A 44 -7.71 7.99 -2.16
CA GLY A 44 -6.36 8.50 -2.29
C GLY A 44 -5.44 7.46 -2.93
N GLU A 45 -4.17 7.78 -3.05
CA GLU A 45 -3.14 6.91 -3.62
C GLU A 45 -2.55 6.01 -2.53
N VAL A 46 -2.39 4.73 -2.84
CA VAL A 46 -1.82 3.75 -1.91
C VAL A 46 -0.30 3.82 -1.98
N CYS A 47 0.30 4.37 -0.93
CA CYS A 47 1.75 4.49 -0.81
C CYS A 47 2.29 3.40 0.12
N MET A 48 3.33 2.71 -0.37
CA MET A 48 3.97 1.60 0.32
C MET A 48 5.42 1.96 0.65
N ARG A 49 5.88 1.64 1.86
CA ARG A 49 7.28 1.74 2.27
C ARG A 49 7.75 0.42 2.88
N GLY A 50 8.87 -0.11 2.41
CA GLY A 50 9.47 -1.31 2.96
C GLY A 50 10.51 -1.91 2.03
N ASN A 51 11.14 -3.00 2.47
CA ASN A 51 12.22 -3.67 1.72
C ASN A 51 11.74 -4.31 0.40
N MET A 52 10.43 -4.52 0.25
CA MET A 52 9.84 -5.06 -0.96
C MET A 52 9.54 -4.01 -2.03
N VAL A 53 9.72 -2.72 -1.72
CA VAL A 53 9.51 -1.65 -2.70
C VAL A 53 10.75 -1.57 -3.59
N PHE A 54 10.55 -1.64 -4.91
CA PHE A 54 11.62 -1.49 -5.88
C PHE A 54 12.21 -0.08 -5.83
N LYS A 55 13.51 0.06 -6.07
CA LYS A 55 14.21 1.36 -6.03
C LYS A 55 13.91 2.27 -7.23
N GLY A 56 13.16 1.79 -8.21
CA GLY A 56 12.91 2.51 -9.45
C GLY A 56 12.80 1.57 -10.65
N TYR A 57 12.81 2.18 -11.83
CA TYR A 57 12.70 1.49 -13.11
C TYR A 57 14.07 1.21 -13.71
N LEU A 58 14.32 -0.06 -14.04
CA LEU A 58 15.55 -0.46 -14.72
C LEU A 58 15.64 0.23 -16.08
N ASN A 59 16.76 0.91 -16.34
CA ASN A 59 17.04 1.68 -17.56
C ASN A 59 16.14 2.91 -17.80
N ASN A 60 15.40 3.38 -16.79
CA ASN A 60 14.64 4.63 -16.89
C ASN A 60 14.84 5.49 -15.63
N PRO A 61 15.93 6.30 -15.60
CA PRO A 61 16.24 7.15 -14.45
C PRO A 61 15.22 8.29 -14.28
N GLU A 62 14.62 8.78 -15.36
CA GLU A 62 13.60 9.82 -15.32
C GLU A 62 12.34 9.29 -14.61
N ALA A 63 11.83 8.12 -15.00
CA ALA A 63 10.68 7.51 -14.33
C ALA A 63 10.97 7.14 -12.86
N THR A 64 12.23 6.89 -12.51
CA THR A 64 12.64 6.64 -11.11
C THR A 64 12.60 7.91 -10.25
N LEU A 65 12.86 9.09 -10.84
CA LEU A 65 12.82 10.38 -10.16
C LEU A 65 11.37 10.88 -9.95
N GLU A 66 10.46 10.53 -10.85
CA GLU A 66 9.04 10.94 -10.80
C GLU A 66 8.18 10.09 -9.85
N SER A 67 8.71 8.98 -9.33
CA SER A 67 7.99 8.01 -8.48
C SER A 67 8.02 8.35 -6.99
#